data_AF-A0A915PFL6-F1
#
_entry.id   AF-A0A915PFL6-F1
#
_cell.length_a   1.000
_cell.length_b   1.000
_cell.length_c   1.000
_cell.angle_alpha   90.00
_cell.angle_beta   90.00
_cell.angle_gamma   90.00
#
_symmetry.space_group_name_H-M   'P 1'
#
loop_
_entity.id
_entity.type
_entity.pdbx_description
1 polymer ?
#
loop_
_entity_poly.entity_id
_entity_poly.type
_entity_poly.pdbx_seq_one_letter_code
_entity_poly.pdbx_strand_id
1 'polypeptide(L)'
;MQEQSDDEILNEWNPGTDMIVTLLSDKIKHLQEQENLERERMDVTAGNINQNQLQTDNCNLTMTMCQVDVLRDVLNTYLSEMAERSQASTEQRKKKRLTLIEQVAVFLQYKKIIAMTQIPEINLSFGSGTNGATKLNGQELMLLNSVNAVVNPVINFTENEQVRLRRLQASVEHGMRIVNDSRMRVISQHTGHDIKRLLDRVSNCDLLGKMPFWLENMNFIREMPFPPPARAVRCSASSFAIGGRTPDCSFDDQNSIYPGAKRTSLGQIKTTKQRFQYSVEPKSNGGLTENDELKMKTVDGKDDCCNATESQV
;
A
#
# COMPACT_ATOMS: atom_id res chain seq x y z
N MET A 1 -11.36 19.14 3.30
CA MET A 1 -12.34 18.52 2.39
C MET A 1 -11.75 17.19 1.98
N GLN A 2 -12.27 16.11 2.55
CA GLN A 2 -11.92 14.74 2.15
C GLN A 2 -12.72 14.46 0.87
N GLU A 3 -12.05 14.48 -0.28
CA GLU A 3 -12.50 13.68 -1.41
C GLU A 3 -12.37 12.22 -0.95
N GLN A 4 -13.47 11.68 -0.42
CA GLN A 4 -13.68 10.24 -0.47
C GLN A 4 -13.54 9.89 -1.95
N SER A 5 -12.57 9.03 -2.28
CA SER A 5 -12.37 8.64 -3.66
C SER A 5 -13.66 8.00 -4.15
N ASP A 6 -14.30 8.63 -5.15
CA ASP A 6 -15.47 8.11 -5.85
C ASP A 6 -15.23 6.70 -6.45
N ASP A 7 -13.97 6.23 -6.44
CA ASP A 7 -13.55 4.89 -6.81
C ASP A 7 -14.01 3.77 -5.86
N GLU A 8 -14.31 4.05 -4.59
CA GLU A 8 -14.84 3.04 -3.64
C GLU A 8 -16.37 2.91 -3.66
N ILE A 9 -17.09 3.92 -4.17
CA ILE A 9 -18.57 3.95 -4.16
C ILE A 9 -19.18 3.37 -5.44
N LEU A 10 -18.40 3.21 -6.51
CA LEU A 10 -18.76 2.37 -7.66
C LEU A 10 -18.46 0.90 -7.33
N ASN A 11 -19.28 0.40 -6.39
CA ASN A 11 -19.57 -1.01 -6.15
C ASN A 11 -19.77 -1.74 -7.48
N GLU A 12 -19.36 -3.01 -7.53
CA GLU A 12 -19.70 -3.93 -8.62
C GLU A 12 -21.14 -3.68 -9.09
N TRP A 13 -21.29 -3.41 -10.40
CA TRP A 13 -22.62 -3.28 -10.98
C TRP A 13 -23.41 -4.54 -10.63
N ASN A 14 -24.50 -4.35 -9.89
CA ASN A 14 -25.39 -5.42 -9.48
C ASN A 14 -26.74 -5.21 -10.16
N PRO A 15 -27.13 -6.11 -11.09
CA PRO A 15 -28.40 -5.98 -11.81
C PRO A 15 -29.60 -5.98 -10.88
N GLY A 16 -29.52 -6.59 -9.69
CA GLY A 16 -30.61 -6.63 -8.71
C GLY A 16 -30.90 -5.30 -8.00
N THR A 17 -30.00 -4.31 -8.12
CA THR A 17 -30.16 -2.97 -7.54
C THR A 17 -30.20 -1.87 -8.59
N ASP A 18 -30.09 -2.23 -9.86
CA ASP A 18 -30.07 -1.28 -10.97
C ASP A 18 -31.49 -0.76 -11.25
N MET A 19 -31.68 0.55 -11.13
CA MET A 19 -33.00 1.20 -11.27
C MET A 19 -33.63 0.98 -12.65
N ILE A 20 -32.81 0.90 -13.72
CA ILE A 20 -33.29 0.69 -15.08
C ILE A 20 -33.75 -0.76 -15.24
N VAL A 21 -32.99 -1.72 -14.70
CA VAL A 21 -33.39 -3.14 -14.67
C VAL A 21 -34.72 -3.31 -13.94
N THR A 22 -34.86 -2.72 -12.75
CA THR A 22 -36.10 -2.78 -11.96
C THR A 22 -37.28 -2.17 -12.71
N LEU A 23 -37.12 -0.96 -13.27
CA LEU A 23 -38.20 -0.27 -13.97
C LEU A 23 -38.67 -1.03 -15.23
N LEU A 24 -37.73 -1.55 -16.02
CA LEU A 24 -38.06 -2.34 -17.21
C LEU A 24 -38.72 -3.67 -16.82
N SER A 25 -38.21 -4.34 -15.79
CA SER A 25 -38.78 -5.61 -15.29
C SER A 25 -40.20 -5.42 -14.75
N ASP A 26 -40.43 -4.36 -13.97
CA ASP A 26 -41.75 -4.01 -13.43
C ASP A 26 -42.72 -3.67 -14.56
N LYS A 27 -42.28 -2.93 -15.58
CA LYS A 27 -43.13 -2.61 -16.74
C LYS A 27 -43.49 -3.85 -17.56
N ILE A 28 -42.52 -4.74 -17.80
CA ILE A 28 -42.75 -6.03 -18.47
C ILE A 28 -43.77 -6.86 -17.69
N LYS A 29 -43.59 -6.96 -16.36
CA LYS A 29 -44.50 -7.71 -15.48
C LYS A 29 -45.91 -7.13 -15.52
N HIS A 30 -46.05 -5.80 -15.38
CA HIS A 30 -47.34 -5.12 -15.46
C HIS A 30 -48.05 -5.37 -16.80
N LEU A 31 -47.33 -5.30 -17.93
CA LEU A 31 -47.93 -5.53 -19.25
C LEU A 31 -48.37 -7.00 -19.43
N GLN A 32 -47.63 -7.96 -18.89
CA GLN A 32 -48.02 -9.38 -18.89
C GLN A 32 -49.25 -9.63 -18.00
N GLU A 33 -49.33 -8.98 -16.84
CA GLU A 33 -50.51 -9.05 -15.97
C GLU A 33 -51.73 -8.45 -16.68
N GLN A 34 -51.58 -7.33 -17.37
CA GLN A 34 -52.64 -6.73 -18.18
C GLN A 34 -53.08 -7.65 -19.33
N GLU A 35 -52.14 -8.26 -20.05
CA GLU A 35 -52.41 -9.24 -21.11
C GLU A 35 -53.23 -10.43 -20.60
N ASN A 36 -52.85 -10.99 -19.44
CA ASN A 36 -53.55 -12.12 -18.84
C ASN A 36 -55.00 -11.74 -18.45
N LEU A 37 -55.19 -10.55 -17.86
CA LEU A 37 -56.52 -10.04 -17.52
C LEU A 37 -57.40 -9.78 -18.75
N GLU A 38 -56.81 -9.26 -19.83
CA GLU A 38 -57.53 -9.04 -21.10
C GLU A 38 -57.93 -10.38 -21.74
N ARG A 39 -57.05 -11.38 -21.73
CA ARG A 39 -57.34 -12.74 -22.21
C ARG A 39 -58.45 -13.41 -21.40
N GLU A 40 -58.39 -13.34 -20.06
CA GLU A 40 -59.44 -13.86 -19.17
C GLU A 40 -60.79 -13.17 -19.40
N ARG A 41 -60.80 -11.86 -19.64
CA ARG A 41 -62.03 -11.12 -19.98
C ARG A 41 -62.65 -11.62 -21.28
N MET A 42 -61.83 -11.80 -22.33
CA MET A 42 -62.30 -12.30 -23.62
C MET A 42 -62.93 -13.69 -23.52
N ASP A 43 -62.34 -14.59 -22.72
CA ASP A 43 -62.88 -15.94 -22.48
C ASP A 43 -64.25 -15.91 -21.79
N VAL A 44 -64.44 -15.01 -20.82
CA VAL A 44 -65.71 -14.87 -20.07
C VAL A 44 -66.82 -14.23 -20.91
N THR A 45 -66.48 -13.36 -21.87
CA THR A 45 -67.45 -12.60 -22.67
C THR A 45 -67.70 -13.16 -24.07
N ALA A 46 -67.07 -14.28 -24.44
CA ALA A 46 -67.15 -14.95 -25.75
C ALA A 46 -68.58 -15.22 -26.27
N GLY A 47 -69.61 -15.21 -25.41
CA GLY A 47 -71.00 -15.41 -25.79
C GLY A 47 -71.80 -14.15 -26.18
N ASN A 48 -71.28 -12.93 -25.98
CA ASN A 48 -72.12 -11.70 -26.05
C ASN A 48 -71.45 -10.50 -26.76
N ILE A 49 -70.31 -10.68 -27.42
CA ILE A 49 -69.52 -9.59 -28.04
C ILE A 49 -69.75 -9.54 -29.56
N ASN A 50 -69.87 -8.33 -30.12
CA ASN A 50 -69.94 -8.13 -31.57
C ASN A 50 -68.56 -8.35 -32.25
N GLN A 51 -68.56 -8.76 -33.52
CA GLN A 51 -67.34 -9.14 -34.24
C GLN A 51 -66.27 -8.02 -34.32
N ASN A 52 -66.70 -6.76 -34.40
CA ASN A 52 -65.80 -5.60 -34.47
C ASN A 52 -65.06 -5.35 -33.16
N GLN A 53 -65.72 -5.61 -32.03
CA GLN A 53 -65.14 -5.44 -30.70
C GLN A 53 -64.14 -6.55 -30.39
N LEU A 54 -64.45 -7.80 -30.77
CA LEU A 54 -63.49 -8.91 -30.69
C LEU A 54 -62.22 -8.65 -31.52
N GLN A 55 -62.36 -8.05 -32.71
CA GLN A 55 -61.22 -7.69 -33.55
C GLN A 55 -60.37 -6.56 -32.94
N THR A 56 -61.00 -5.60 -32.28
CA THR A 56 -60.32 -4.49 -31.60
C THR A 56 -59.54 -5.00 -30.39
N ASP A 57 -60.14 -5.86 -29.59
CA ASP A 57 -59.50 -6.45 -28.40
C ASP A 57 -58.30 -7.33 -28.80
N ASN A 58 -58.43 -8.14 -29.86
CA ASN A 58 -57.30 -8.91 -30.42
C ASN A 58 -56.17 -8.01 -30.93
N CYS A 59 -56.48 -6.87 -31.55
CA CYS A 59 -55.47 -5.91 -32.01
C CYS A 59 -54.72 -5.29 -30.82
N ASN A 60 -55.43 -4.92 -29.75
CA ASN A 60 -54.84 -4.37 -28.53
C ASN A 60 -53.95 -5.39 -27.83
N LEU A 61 -54.40 -6.65 -27.72
CA LEU A 61 -53.61 -7.74 -27.14
C LEU A 61 -52.30 -7.95 -27.92
N THR A 62 -52.38 -7.96 -29.26
CA THR A 62 -51.21 -8.09 -30.13
C THR A 62 -50.23 -6.92 -29.92
N MET A 63 -50.73 -5.69 -29.82
CA MET A 63 -49.89 -4.51 -29.53
C MET A 63 -49.21 -4.60 -28.17
N THR A 64 -49.92 -5.07 -27.13
CA THR A 64 -49.36 -5.28 -25.78
C THR A 64 -48.25 -6.34 -25.80
N MET A 65 -48.44 -7.45 -26.50
CA MET A 65 -47.39 -8.48 -26.67
C MET A 65 -46.17 -7.92 -27.40
N CYS A 66 -46.36 -7.17 -28.49
CA CYS A 66 -45.26 -6.51 -29.18
C CYS A 66 -44.50 -5.55 -28.26
N GLN A 67 -45.19 -4.81 -27.38
CA GLN A 67 -44.53 -3.96 -26.39
C GLN A 67 -43.71 -4.76 -25.37
N VAL A 68 -44.24 -5.88 -24.89
CA VAL A 68 -43.51 -6.78 -23.97
C VAL A 68 -42.22 -7.29 -24.63
N ASP A 69 -42.28 -7.72 -25.88
CA ASP A 69 -41.11 -8.24 -26.60
C ASP A 69 -40.07 -7.15 -26.83
N VAL A 70 -40.48 -5.96 -27.27
CA VAL A 70 -39.57 -4.80 -27.41
C VAL A 70 -38.91 -4.45 -26.07
N LEU A 71 -39.65 -4.45 -24.96
CA LEU A 71 -39.09 -4.15 -23.65
C LEU A 71 -38.11 -5.23 -23.17
N ARG A 72 -38.39 -6.51 -23.45
CA ARG A 72 -37.45 -7.61 -23.17
C ARG A 72 -36.16 -7.46 -23.96
N ASP A 73 -36.25 -7.11 -25.25
CA ASP A 73 -35.07 -6.88 -26.09
C ASP A 73 -34.23 -5.70 -25.59
N VAL A 74 -34.89 -4.61 -25.20
CA VAL A 74 -34.22 -3.45 -24.58
C VAL A 74 -33.53 -3.85 -23.27
N LEU A 75 -34.22 -4.59 -22.40
CA LEU A 75 -33.66 -5.06 -21.13
C LEU A 75 -32.44 -5.98 -21.36
N ASN A 76 -32.54 -6.94 -22.27
CA ASN A 76 -31.45 -7.85 -22.61
C ASN A 76 -30.24 -7.10 -23.17
N THR A 77 -30.47 -6.15 -24.08
CA THR A 77 -29.43 -5.30 -24.65
C THR A 77 -28.75 -4.48 -23.55
N TYR A 78 -29.53 -3.86 -22.67
CA TYR A 78 -29.03 -3.09 -21.54
C TYR A 78 -28.16 -3.94 -20.59
N LEU A 79 -28.65 -5.12 -20.20
CA LEU A 79 -27.92 -6.03 -19.33
C LEU A 79 -26.59 -6.47 -19.96
N SER A 80 -26.58 -6.78 -21.26
CA SER A 80 -25.37 -7.14 -21.99
C SER A 80 -24.36 -6.00 -22.02
N GLU A 81 -24.78 -4.79 -22.39
CA GLU A 81 -23.89 -3.62 -22.41
C GLU A 81 -23.33 -3.29 -21.02
N MET A 82 -24.15 -3.38 -19.98
CA MET A 82 -23.73 -3.10 -18.62
C MET A 82 -22.75 -4.15 -18.09
N ALA A 83 -22.94 -5.43 -18.42
CA ALA A 83 -21.99 -6.48 -18.11
C ALA A 83 -20.62 -6.21 -18.78
N GLU A 84 -20.61 -5.85 -20.06
CA GLU A 84 -19.39 -5.52 -20.80
C GLU A 84 -18.67 -4.29 -20.20
N ARG A 85 -19.41 -3.22 -19.89
CA ARG A 85 -18.84 -2.02 -19.25
C ARG A 85 -18.28 -2.31 -17.87
N SER A 86 -18.98 -3.12 -17.08
CA SER A 86 -18.54 -3.57 -15.76
C SER A 86 -17.22 -4.34 -15.89
N GLN A 87 -17.16 -5.33 -16.78
CA GLN A 87 -15.94 -6.10 -17.04
C GLN A 87 -14.79 -5.19 -17.48
N ALA A 88 -15.00 -4.33 -18.48
CA ALA A 88 -13.98 -3.41 -18.96
C ALA A 88 -13.44 -2.49 -17.85
N SER A 89 -14.32 -2.00 -16.97
CA SER A 89 -13.94 -1.21 -15.79
C SER A 89 -13.08 -2.01 -14.81
N THR A 90 -13.46 -3.26 -14.50
CA THR A 90 -12.67 -4.12 -13.60
C THR A 90 -11.29 -4.43 -14.18
N GLU A 91 -11.19 -4.72 -15.48
CA GLU A 91 -9.91 -4.96 -16.15
C GLU A 91 -9.04 -3.70 -16.16
N GLN A 92 -9.62 -2.52 -16.40
CA GLN A 92 -8.90 -1.26 -16.33
C GLN A 92 -8.39 -0.98 -14.92
N ARG A 93 -9.20 -1.24 -13.88
CA ARG A 93 -8.78 -1.13 -12.46
C ARG A 93 -7.61 -2.08 -12.16
N LYS A 94 -7.69 -3.34 -12.61
CA LYS A 94 -6.60 -4.34 -12.47
C LYS A 94 -5.32 -3.85 -13.14
N LYS A 95 -5.39 -3.36 -14.39
CA LYS A 95 -4.24 -2.80 -15.13
C LYS A 95 -3.62 -1.61 -14.41
N LYS A 96 -4.44 -0.63 -13.99
CA LYS A 96 -3.97 0.54 -13.22
C LYS A 96 -3.26 0.13 -11.92
N ARG A 97 -3.82 -0.84 -11.19
CA ARG A 97 -3.22 -1.37 -9.95
C ARG A 97 -1.88 -2.04 -10.20
N LEU A 98 -1.76 -2.86 -11.25
CA LEU A 98 -0.50 -3.49 -11.64
C LEU A 98 0.57 -2.45 -11.98
N THR A 99 0.23 -1.46 -12.81
CA THR A 99 1.13 -0.35 -13.15
C THR A 99 1.58 0.43 -11.91
N LEU A 100 0.66 0.70 -10.97
CA LEU A 100 1.02 1.37 -9.71
C LEU A 100 2.00 0.53 -8.87
N ILE A 101 1.78 -0.79 -8.76
CA ILE A 101 2.66 -1.69 -8.03
C ILE A 101 4.07 -1.69 -8.65
N GLU A 102 4.16 -1.77 -9.97
CA GLU A 102 5.43 -1.69 -10.70
C GLU A 102 6.15 -0.36 -10.44
N GLN A 103 5.42 0.76 -10.51
CA GLN A 103 5.97 2.08 -10.23
C GLN A 103 6.48 2.20 -8.78
N VAL A 104 5.74 1.68 -7.81
CA VAL A 104 6.17 1.66 -6.40
C VAL A 104 7.41 0.78 -6.22
N ALA A 105 7.49 -0.36 -6.88
CA ALA A 105 8.68 -1.23 -6.82
C ALA A 105 9.94 -0.50 -7.33
N VAL A 106 9.84 0.18 -8.49
CA VAL A 106 10.94 1.00 -9.04
C VAL A 106 11.28 2.15 -8.09
N PHE A 107 10.27 2.82 -7.52
CA PHE A 107 10.52 3.90 -6.56
C PHE A 107 11.30 3.42 -5.33
N LEU A 108 10.94 2.25 -4.77
CA LEU A 108 11.65 1.65 -3.63
C LEU A 108 13.09 1.29 -3.98
N GLN A 109 13.35 0.78 -5.20
CA GLN A 109 14.70 0.52 -5.68
C GLN A 109 15.52 1.81 -5.76
N TYR A 110 14.96 2.87 -6.34
CA TYR A 110 15.63 4.17 -6.37
C TYR A 110 15.90 4.72 -4.96
N LYS A 111 14.95 4.64 -4.03
CA LYS A 111 15.16 5.04 -2.63
C LYS A 111 16.37 4.32 -2.02
N LYS A 112 16.48 3.01 -2.23
CA LYS A 112 17.60 2.20 -1.75
C LYS A 112 18.92 2.67 -2.36
N ILE A 113 18.98 2.86 -3.68
CA ILE A 113 20.18 3.34 -4.38
C ILE A 113 20.61 4.70 -3.83
N ILE A 114 19.68 5.65 -3.74
CA ILE A 114 19.93 7.00 -3.23
C ILE A 114 20.47 6.96 -1.79
N ALA A 115 19.92 6.09 -0.95
CA ALA A 115 20.39 5.92 0.42
C ALA A 115 21.81 5.33 0.47
N MET A 116 22.11 4.37 -0.41
CA MET A 116 23.44 3.77 -0.51
C MET A 116 24.50 4.76 -0.98
N THR A 117 24.17 5.70 -1.88
CA THR A 117 25.12 6.73 -2.32
C THR A 117 25.48 7.72 -1.21
N GLN A 118 24.76 7.71 -0.07
CA GLN A 118 25.11 8.49 1.12
C GLN A 118 26.19 7.83 1.98
N ILE A 119 26.51 6.54 1.73
CA ILE A 119 27.58 5.84 2.44
C ILE A 119 28.93 6.41 1.94
N PRO A 120 29.79 6.94 2.81
CA PRO A 120 31.00 7.66 2.40
C PRO A 120 31.90 6.88 1.43
N GLU A 121 32.08 5.59 1.66
CA GLU A 121 32.93 4.72 0.84
C GLU A 121 32.34 4.48 -0.56
N ILE A 122 31.01 4.36 -0.66
CA ILE A 122 30.30 4.26 -1.94
C ILE A 122 30.37 5.60 -2.66
N ASN A 123 30.12 6.70 -1.96
CA ASN A 123 30.17 8.05 -2.51
C ASN A 123 31.56 8.36 -3.09
N LEU A 124 32.62 8.03 -2.34
CA LEU A 124 34.00 8.15 -2.78
C LEU A 124 34.25 7.33 -4.06
N SER A 125 33.75 6.08 -4.11
CA SER A 125 33.88 5.22 -5.29
C SER A 125 33.21 5.83 -6.53
N PHE A 126 32.04 6.46 -6.38
CA PHE A 126 31.39 7.21 -7.46
C PHE A 126 32.19 8.46 -7.87
N GLY A 127 32.78 9.19 -6.93
CA GLY A 127 33.59 10.37 -7.23
C GLY A 127 34.91 10.05 -7.95
N SER A 128 35.57 8.95 -7.56
CA SER A 128 36.82 8.50 -8.17
C SER A 128 36.60 7.66 -9.44
N GLY A 129 35.46 6.99 -9.57
CA GLY A 129 35.20 5.99 -10.62
C GLY A 129 35.89 4.65 -10.35
N THR A 130 36.04 4.25 -9.09
CA THR A 130 36.72 3.00 -8.69
C THR A 130 35.73 1.92 -8.29
N ASN A 131 36.21 0.68 -8.06
CA ASN A 131 35.39 -0.44 -7.58
C ASN A 131 34.19 -0.79 -8.46
N GLY A 132 34.28 -0.54 -9.78
CA GLY A 132 33.18 -0.77 -10.72
C GLY A 132 32.08 0.30 -10.69
N ALA A 133 32.30 1.42 -10.00
CA ALA A 133 31.38 2.56 -9.99
C ALA A 133 31.51 3.39 -11.27
N THR A 134 30.39 3.87 -11.78
CA THR A 134 30.38 4.91 -12.82
C THR A 134 30.91 6.21 -12.24
N LYS A 135 31.95 6.82 -12.84
CA LYS A 135 32.47 8.10 -12.36
C LYS A 135 31.41 9.21 -12.49
N LEU A 136 31.10 9.86 -11.37
CA LEU A 136 30.18 10.99 -11.28
C LEU A 136 30.97 12.29 -11.06
N ASN A 137 30.52 13.36 -11.70
CA ASN A 137 31.08 14.69 -11.43
C ASN A 137 30.54 15.28 -10.12
N GLY A 138 31.15 16.36 -9.64
CA GLY A 138 30.75 16.99 -8.37
C GLY A 138 29.30 17.48 -8.35
N GLN A 139 28.75 17.93 -9.49
CA GLN A 139 27.35 18.37 -9.59
C GLN A 139 26.38 17.19 -9.49
N GLU A 140 26.69 16.07 -10.14
CA GLU A 140 25.91 14.83 -10.07
C GLU A 140 25.88 14.28 -8.63
N LEU A 141 27.02 14.30 -7.93
CA LEU A 141 27.09 13.89 -6.51
C LEU A 141 26.27 14.82 -5.61
N MET A 142 26.38 16.14 -5.79
CA MET A 142 25.54 17.10 -5.06
C MET A 142 24.05 16.91 -5.36
N LEU A 143 23.71 16.58 -6.60
CA LEU A 143 22.32 16.27 -6.98
C LEU A 143 21.82 15.03 -6.24
N LEU A 144 22.60 13.94 -6.18
CA LEU A 144 22.20 12.73 -5.44
C LEU A 144 21.95 13.00 -3.96
N ASN A 145 22.78 13.82 -3.32
CA ASN A 145 22.57 14.24 -1.93
C ASN A 145 21.30 15.09 -1.76
N SER A 146 21.04 15.99 -2.71
CA SER A 146 19.82 16.80 -2.71
C SER A 146 18.57 15.93 -2.91
N VAL A 147 18.64 14.98 -3.84
CA VAL A 147 17.57 14.00 -4.09
C VAL A 147 17.30 13.15 -2.86
N ASN A 148 18.33 12.73 -2.13
CA ASN A 148 18.16 12.01 -0.87
C ASN A 148 17.34 12.80 0.15
N ALA A 149 17.59 14.09 0.31
CA ALA A 149 16.84 14.92 1.27
C ALA A 149 15.33 15.00 0.96
N VAL A 150 14.96 14.95 -0.32
CA VAL A 150 13.57 15.08 -0.77
C VAL A 150 12.86 13.73 -0.84
N VAL A 151 13.55 12.69 -1.30
CA VAL A 151 13.01 11.34 -1.48
C VAL A 151 13.09 10.49 -0.21
N ASN A 152 14.04 10.77 0.68
CA ASN A 152 14.20 10.11 1.98
C ASN A 152 14.20 11.17 3.09
N PRO A 153 13.08 11.89 3.30
CA PRO A 153 13.02 12.95 4.30
C PRO A 153 13.21 12.36 5.70
N VAL A 154 13.91 13.10 6.56
CA VAL A 154 14.01 12.75 7.98
C VAL A 154 12.64 12.94 8.62
N ILE A 155 12.10 11.85 9.18
CA ILE A 155 10.83 11.86 9.89
C ILE A 155 11.10 11.93 11.39
N ASN A 156 10.65 13.00 12.03
CA ASN A 156 10.71 13.15 13.47
C ASN A 156 9.33 12.85 14.07
N PHE A 157 9.24 11.81 14.91
CA PHE A 157 7.97 11.38 15.54
C PHE A 157 7.48 12.34 16.63
N THR A 158 8.31 13.29 17.07
CA THR A 158 7.89 14.37 17.98
C THR A 158 7.22 15.53 17.25
N GLU A 159 7.30 15.55 15.91
CA GLU A 159 6.61 16.57 15.10
C GLU A 159 5.11 16.30 14.97
N ASN A 160 4.36 17.35 14.63
CA ASN A 160 2.95 17.27 14.32
C ASN A 160 2.68 16.29 13.16
N GLU A 161 1.66 15.44 13.32
CA GLU A 161 1.29 14.42 12.34
C GLU A 161 1.02 14.98 10.93
N GLN A 162 0.36 16.13 10.82
CA GLN A 162 0.09 16.75 9.52
C GLN A 162 1.36 17.20 8.81
N VAL A 163 2.39 17.61 9.55
CA VAL A 163 3.69 17.98 8.97
C VAL A 163 4.39 16.73 8.44
N ARG A 164 4.38 15.65 9.22
CA ARG A 164 4.90 14.34 8.80
C ARG A 164 4.20 13.84 7.53
N LEU A 165 2.87 13.88 7.50
CA LEU A 165 2.08 13.43 6.35
C LEU A 165 2.42 14.25 5.11
N ARG A 166 2.49 15.59 5.23
CA ARG A 166 2.88 16.47 4.11
C ARG A 166 4.28 16.16 3.58
N ARG A 167 5.26 15.90 4.45
CA ARG A 167 6.61 15.51 4.01
C ARG A 167 6.63 14.17 3.27
N LEU A 168 5.89 13.18 3.79
CA LEU A 168 5.78 11.87 3.13
C LEU A 168 5.07 11.98 1.77
N GLN A 169 3.99 12.77 1.69
CA GLN A 169 3.29 13.04 0.43
C GLN A 169 4.21 13.70 -0.60
N ALA A 170 4.93 14.76 -0.21
CA ALA A 170 5.89 15.41 -1.09
C ALA A 170 6.99 14.43 -1.56
N SER A 171 7.52 13.61 -0.65
CA SER A 171 8.51 12.57 -0.99
C SER A 171 7.97 11.57 -2.03
N VAL A 172 6.74 11.11 -1.88
CA VAL A 172 6.11 10.19 -2.83
C VAL A 172 5.87 10.89 -4.16
N GLU A 173 5.36 12.12 -4.14
CA GLU A 173 5.12 12.90 -5.35
C GLU A 173 6.40 13.12 -6.16
N HIS A 174 7.49 13.54 -5.50
CA HIS A 174 8.80 13.68 -6.12
C HIS A 174 9.33 12.34 -6.65
N GLY A 175 9.15 11.26 -5.88
CA GLY A 175 9.46 9.91 -6.30
C GLY A 175 8.76 9.48 -7.58
N MET A 176 7.45 9.71 -7.65
CA MET A 176 6.63 9.35 -8.82
C MET A 176 6.99 10.18 -10.04
N ARG A 177 7.35 11.46 -9.87
CA ARG A 177 7.89 12.27 -10.99
C ARG A 177 9.17 11.66 -11.57
N ILE A 178 10.05 11.10 -10.73
CA ILE A 178 11.27 10.42 -11.17
C ILE A 178 10.92 9.11 -11.88
N VAL A 179 10.11 8.24 -11.26
CA VAL A 179 9.73 6.94 -11.84
C VAL A 179 9.06 7.10 -13.22
N ASN A 180 8.16 8.07 -13.33
CA ASN A 180 7.40 8.36 -14.55
C ASN A 180 8.20 9.12 -15.62
N ASP A 181 9.51 9.30 -15.44
CA ASP A 181 10.36 10.01 -16.41
C ASP A 181 9.85 11.43 -16.74
N SER A 182 9.32 12.11 -15.73
CA SER A 182 8.58 13.37 -15.92
C SER A 182 9.51 14.53 -16.28
N ARG A 183 9.06 15.39 -17.20
CA ARG A 183 9.71 16.68 -17.50
C ARG A 183 9.49 17.74 -16.41
N MET A 184 8.72 17.41 -15.38
CA MET A 184 8.50 18.32 -14.25
C MET A 184 9.74 18.41 -13.38
N ARG A 185 9.99 19.61 -12.87
CA ARG A 185 11.08 19.87 -11.92
C ARG A 185 10.81 19.13 -10.62
N VAL A 186 11.87 18.54 -10.07
CA VAL A 186 11.86 17.88 -8.76
C VAL A 186 12.70 18.71 -7.80
N ILE A 187 13.95 19.03 -8.16
CA ILE A 187 14.87 19.81 -7.34
C ILE A 187 15.61 20.82 -8.21
N SER A 188 15.54 22.10 -7.83
CA SER A 188 16.19 23.21 -8.53
C SER A 188 15.80 23.24 -10.02
N GLN A 189 16.75 22.96 -10.91
CA GLN A 189 16.56 22.92 -12.36
C GLN A 189 16.39 21.48 -12.91
N HIS A 190 16.59 20.46 -12.08
CA HIS A 190 16.58 19.06 -12.51
C HIS A 190 15.15 18.50 -12.52
N THR A 191 14.81 17.87 -13.63
CA THR A 191 13.52 17.22 -13.87
C THR A 191 13.52 15.77 -13.39
N GLY A 192 12.34 15.15 -13.34
CA GLY A 192 12.21 13.71 -13.09
C GLY A 192 13.04 12.88 -14.08
N HIS A 193 13.05 13.29 -15.35
CA HIS A 193 13.85 12.68 -16.42
C HIS A 193 15.36 12.74 -16.14
N ASP A 194 15.87 13.92 -15.78
CA ASP A 194 17.30 14.09 -15.51
C ASP A 194 17.77 13.20 -14.35
N ILE A 195 16.95 13.16 -13.29
CA ILE A 195 17.24 12.37 -12.09
C ILE A 195 17.13 10.88 -12.38
N LYS A 196 16.09 10.45 -13.12
CA LYS A 196 15.92 9.06 -13.52
C LYS A 196 17.12 8.56 -14.33
N ARG A 197 17.55 9.34 -15.34
CA ARG A 197 18.73 9.02 -16.16
C ARG A 197 20.00 8.88 -15.32
N LEU A 198 20.18 9.72 -14.30
CA LEU A 198 21.30 9.59 -13.37
C LEU A 198 21.19 8.32 -12.51
N LEU A 199 20.02 8.05 -11.95
CA LEU A 199 19.78 6.87 -11.11
C LEU A 199 19.91 5.57 -11.89
N ASP A 200 19.49 5.52 -13.16
CA ASP A 200 19.67 4.36 -14.04
C ASP A 200 21.14 4.13 -14.39
N ARG A 201 21.95 5.19 -14.52
CA ARG A 201 23.41 5.05 -14.69
C ARG A 201 24.10 4.55 -13.42
N VAL A 202 23.60 4.96 -12.26
CA VAL A 202 24.11 4.54 -10.95
C VAL A 202 23.69 3.10 -10.65
N SER A 203 22.46 2.71 -10.98
CA SER A 203 21.92 1.37 -10.74
C SER A 203 22.62 0.30 -11.57
N ASN A 204 22.96 0.62 -12.82
CA ASN A 204 23.57 -0.32 -13.76
C ASN A 204 25.10 -0.44 -13.64
N CYS A 205 25.71 0.07 -12.56
CA CYS A 205 27.15 -0.07 -12.34
C CYS A 205 27.50 -1.36 -11.58
N ASP A 206 28.71 -1.89 -11.83
CA ASP A 206 29.19 -3.13 -11.22
C ASP A 206 29.30 -3.04 -9.70
N LEU A 207 29.54 -1.84 -9.15
CA LEU A 207 29.64 -1.61 -7.71
C LEU A 207 28.38 -2.07 -6.97
N LEU A 208 27.20 -1.76 -7.50
CA LEU A 208 25.92 -2.08 -6.86
C LEU A 208 25.46 -3.51 -7.16
N GLY A 209 25.83 -4.06 -8.31
CA GLY A 209 25.55 -5.45 -8.69
C GLY A 209 26.37 -6.48 -7.92
N LYS A 210 27.60 -6.11 -7.52
CA LYS A 210 28.53 -6.95 -6.74
C LYS A 210 28.79 -6.34 -5.38
N MET A 211 27.71 -5.95 -4.70
CA MET A 211 27.76 -5.32 -3.39
C MET A 211 28.77 -6.05 -2.47
N PRO A 212 29.85 -5.40 -2.02
CA PRO A 212 30.83 -6.05 -1.17
C PRO A 212 30.20 -6.54 0.14
N PHE A 213 30.54 -7.76 0.56
CA PHE A 213 30.02 -8.41 1.78
C PHE A 213 30.11 -7.54 3.06
N TRP A 214 31.10 -6.63 3.14
CA TRP A 214 31.24 -5.72 4.27
C TRP A 214 30.12 -4.66 4.34
N LEU A 215 29.49 -4.33 3.21
CA LEU A 215 28.39 -3.37 3.12
C LEU A 215 27.05 -3.99 3.51
N GLU A 216 26.87 -5.29 3.28
CA GLU A 216 25.75 -6.06 3.84
C GLU A 216 25.80 -6.07 5.38
N ASN A 217 27.00 -6.20 5.95
CA ASN A 217 27.20 -6.17 7.40
C ASN A 217 27.03 -4.78 8.01
N MET A 218 27.30 -3.68 7.29
CA MET A 218 27.09 -2.32 7.79
C MET A 218 25.60 -1.97 7.97
N ASN A 219 24.72 -2.47 7.10
CA ASN A 219 23.27 -2.32 7.30
C ASN A 219 22.81 -3.07 8.56
N PHE A 220 23.36 -4.26 8.82
CA PHE A 220 23.10 -5.03 10.03
C PHE A 220 23.59 -4.31 11.30
N ILE A 221 24.76 -3.68 11.27
CA ILE A 221 25.32 -2.94 12.42
C ILE A 221 24.52 -1.65 12.70
N ARG A 222 24.01 -0.97 11.67
CA ARG A 222 23.23 0.26 11.82
C ARG A 222 21.81 0.02 12.37
N GLU A 223 21.25 -1.17 12.16
CA GLU A 223 19.97 -1.60 12.71
C GLU A 223 20.07 -2.16 14.14
N MET A 224 21.28 -2.36 14.68
CA MET A 224 21.42 -2.74 16.08
C MET A 224 21.13 -1.52 16.98
N PRO A 225 20.21 -1.65 17.96
CA PRO A 225 20.03 -0.61 18.97
C PRO A 225 21.32 -0.54 19.78
N PHE A 226 22.15 0.47 19.52
CA PHE A 226 23.26 0.76 20.41
C PHE A 226 22.67 1.04 21.80
N PRO A 227 23.06 0.31 22.85
CA PRO A 227 22.71 0.73 24.20
C PRO A 227 23.26 2.15 24.40
N PRO A 228 22.48 3.09 24.96
CA PRO A 228 22.97 4.44 25.19
C PRO A 228 24.26 4.36 26.00
N PRO A 229 25.26 5.22 25.70
CA PRO A 229 26.56 5.15 26.37
C PRO A 229 26.32 5.18 27.87
N ALA A 230 26.75 4.11 28.54
CA ALA A 230 26.70 4.01 29.99
C ALA A 230 27.39 5.27 30.53
N ARG A 231 26.63 6.08 31.29
CA ARG A 231 27.17 7.28 31.93
C ARG A 231 28.44 6.86 32.66
N ALA A 232 29.57 7.40 32.22
CA ALA A 232 30.84 7.19 32.90
C ALA A 232 30.65 7.66 34.36
N VAL A 233 30.60 6.70 35.28
CA VAL A 233 30.67 6.96 36.71
C VAL A 233 32.03 7.60 36.92
N ARG A 234 32.04 8.91 37.18
CA ARG A 234 33.23 9.60 37.67
C ARG A 234 33.54 9.03 39.05
N CYS A 235 34.39 8.02 39.11
CA CYS A 235 35.09 7.67 40.33
C CYS A 235 36.09 8.79 40.62
N SER A 236 35.70 9.72 41.49
CA SER A 236 36.62 10.68 42.10
C SER A 236 37.55 9.93 43.04
N ALA A 237 38.74 9.61 42.56
CA ALA A 237 39.85 9.16 43.39
C ALA A 237 41.04 10.09 43.16
N SER A 238 41.16 11.13 43.98
CA SER A 238 42.46 11.71 44.34
C SER A 238 42.31 12.60 45.58
N SER A 239 42.53 12.01 46.76
CA SER A 239 42.82 12.75 47.98
C SER A 239 44.33 12.64 48.22
N PHE A 240 45.08 13.64 47.73
CA PHE A 240 46.37 14.01 48.31
C PHE A 240 46.25 15.47 48.74
N ALA A 241 46.26 15.66 50.05
CA ALA A 241 46.18 16.93 50.73
C ALA A 241 47.60 17.45 51.00
N ILE A 242 47.92 18.68 50.58
CA ILE A 242 48.95 19.54 51.21
C ILE A 242 48.54 21.02 51.06
N GLY A 243 48.25 21.67 52.19
CA GLY A 243 48.24 23.14 52.42
C GLY A 243 47.08 23.92 51.79
N GLY A 244 46.39 24.86 52.43
CA GLY A 244 46.55 25.54 53.71
C GLY A 244 45.82 26.90 53.61
N ARG A 245 45.19 27.32 54.71
CA ARG A 245 44.57 28.65 55.00
C ARG A 245 43.16 28.94 54.48
N THR A 246 42.25 29.04 55.47
CA THR A 246 41.00 29.81 55.56
C THR A 246 41.30 31.34 55.58
N PRO A 247 40.32 32.30 55.55
CA PRO A 247 38.94 32.17 56.05
C PRO A 247 37.79 32.96 55.37
N ASP A 248 36.57 32.61 55.82
CA ASP A 248 35.28 33.35 55.91
C ASP A 248 34.67 33.89 54.61
N CYS A 249 33.36 33.74 54.32
CA CYS A 249 32.23 34.17 55.13
C CYS A 249 30.95 33.29 54.97
N SER A 250 30.16 33.35 56.03
CA SER A 250 28.77 32.91 56.26
C SER A 250 27.73 33.25 55.19
N PHE A 251 26.72 32.38 55.01
CA PHE A 251 25.31 32.73 55.19
C PHE A 251 24.43 31.47 55.34
N ASP A 252 23.46 31.58 56.23
CA ASP A 252 22.63 30.55 56.83
C ASP A 252 21.44 30.04 55.97
N ASP A 253 20.96 28.89 56.43
CA ASP A 253 19.56 28.45 56.56
C ASP A 253 18.82 27.69 55.45
N GLN A 254 18.68 26.39 55.73
CA GLN A 254 17.44 25.63 55.95
C GLN A 254 16.34 25.71 54.88
N ASN A 255 16.07 24.58 54.21
CA ASN A 255 14.78 23.94 54.45
C ASN A 255 14.73 22.44 54.09
N SER A 256 14.04 21.74 54.97
CA SER A 256 13.68 20.33 55.02
C SER A 256 12.78 19.88 53.86
N ILE A 257 12.81 18.57 53.55
CA ILE A 257 11.65 17.64 53.46
C ILE A 257 11.98 16.48 52.49
N TYR A 258 12.15 15.27 53.05
CA TYR A 258 11.99 13.98 52.35
C TYR A 258 10.48 13.68 52.20
N PRO A 259 10.03 12.96 51.16
CA PRO A 259 9.97 11.50 51.28
C PRO A 259 10.24 10.70 50.00
N GLY A 260 10.60 9.43 50.21
CA GLY A 260 11.13 8.51 49.21
C GLY A 260 10.15 7.94 48.18
N ALA A 261 10.72 7.20 47.23
CA ALA A 261 9.99 6.32 46.34
C ALA A 261 10.79 5.05 46.02
N LYS A 262 10.02 3.97 45.86
CA LYS A 262 10.37 2.55 45.94
C LYS A 262 11.18 2.03 44.75
N ARG A 263 12.04 1.04 45.02
CA ARG A 263 12.60 0.11 44.04
C ARG A 263 11.47 -0.63 43.31
N THR A 264 11.51 -0.67 41.98
CA THR A 264 10.83 -1.67 41.17
C THR A 264 11.84 -2.37 40.26
N SER A 265 11.83 -3.69 40.33
CA SER A 265 12.66 -4.64 39.58
C SER A 265 12.23 -4.69 38.11
N LEU A 266 13.19 -4.54 37.20
CA LEU A 266 13.00 -4.73 35.76
C LEU A 266 12.91 -6.22 35.43
N GLY A 267 11.75 -6.64 34.93
CA GLY A 267 11.51 -7.95 34.35
C GLY A 267 12.23 -8.11 33.01
N GLN A 268 12.72 -9.32 32.77
CA GLN A 268 13.35 -9.74 31.52
C GLN A 268 12.28 -9.79 30.40
N ILE A 269 12.50 -9.05 29.31
CA ILE A 269 11.73 -9.21 28.08
C ILE A 269 12.51 -10.16 27.17
N LYS A 270 12.00 -11.38 26.99
CA LYS A 270 12.41 -12.28 25.91
C LYS A 270 11.66 -11.86 24.64
N THR A 271 12.38 -11.48 23.59
CA THR A 271 11.81 -11.25 22.26
C THR A 271 12.07 -12.47 21.37
N THR A 272 10.99 -13.15 21.00
CA THR A 272 10.99 -14.31 20.10
C THR A 272 11.03 -13.82 18.65
N LYS A 273 11.98 -14.35 17.87
CA LYS A 273 12.24 -13.98 16.47
C LYS A 273 11.30 -14.79 15.56
N GLN A 274 10.28 -14.18 14.97
CA GLN A 274 9.49 -14.82 13.90
C GLN A 274 10.13 -14.52 12.54
N ARG A 275 10.52 -15.60 11.84
CA ARG A 275 11.10 -15.58 10.51
C ARG A 275 9.99 -15.95 9.52
N PHE A 276 9.52 -14.98 8.73
CA PHE A 276 8.63 -15.27 7.61
C PHE A 276 9.49 -15.60 6.37
N GLN A 277 9.44 -16.86 5.94
CA GLN A 277 9.94 -17.27 4.62
C GLN A 277 8.75 -17.29 3.67
N TYR A 278 8.82 -16.50 2.59
CA TYR A 278 7.93 -16.64 1.46
C TYR A 278 8.63 -17.49 0.40
N SER A 279 8.10 -18.68 0.15
CA SER A 279 8.45 -19.51 -1.00
C SER A 279 7.34 -19.38 -2.02
N VAL A 280 7.67 -18.93 -3.24
CA VAL A 280 6.74 -18.88 -4.37
C VAL A 280 7.20 -19.99 -5.33
N GLU A 281 6.50 -21.12 -5.31
CA GLU A 281 6.65 -22.13 -6.36
C GLU A 281 5.73 -21.78 -7.54
N PRO A 282 6.21 -21.88 -8.79
CA PRO A 282 5.36 -21.73 -9.95
C PRO A 282 4.60 -23.04 -10.22
N LYS A 283 3.27 -23.00 -10.25
CA LYS A 283 2.47 -24.11 -10.78
C LYS A 283 2.03 -23.82 -12.21
N SER A 284 2.29 -24.83 -13.03
CA SER A 284 2.03 -25.00 -14.45
C SER A 284 0.54 -24.97 -14.82
N ASN A 285 0.31 -24.53 -16.07
CA ASN A 285 -0.87 -24.67 -16.92
C ASN A 285 -1.91 -25.75 -16.53
N GLY A 286 -3.17 -25.31 -16.37
CA GLY A 286 -4.36 -26.17 -16.33
C GLY A 286 -5.62 -25.31 -16.15
N GLY A 287 -6.64 -25.53 -17.00
CA GLY A 287 -7.82 -24.68 -17.15
C GLY A 287 -8.67 -24.48 -15.89
N LEU A 288 -9.30 -23.30 -15.82
CA LEU A 288 -10.19 -22.88 -14.74
C LEU A 288 -11.62 -23.38 -14.99
N THR A 289 -12.15 -24.16 -14.06
CA THR A 289 -13.59 -24.24 -13.80
C THR A 289 -13.89 -23.59 -12.46
N GLU A 290 -15.05 -22.94 -12.43
CA GLU A 290 -15.63 -22.10 -11.40
C GLU A 290 -15.96 -22.89 -10.11
N ASN A 291 -15.78 -22.24 -8.95
CA ASN A 291 -15.99 -22.70 -7.56
C ASN A 291 -14.80 -23.38 -6.86
N ASP A 292 -13.97 -22.58 -6.19
CA ASP A 292 -13.21 -23.04 -5.02
C ASP A 292 -13.28 -21.99 -3.89
N GLU A 293 -14.08 -22.31 -2.87
CA GLU A 293 -14.17 -21.60 -1.60
C GLU A 293 -12.84 -21.71 -0.83
N LEU A 294 -12.22 -20.57 -0.50
CA LEU A 294 -11.07 -20.49 0.39
C LEU A 294 -11.49 -20.81 1.84
N LYS A 295 -11.39 -22.09 2.24
CA LYS A 295 -11.42 -22.50 3.65
C LYS A 295 -10.10 -22.13 4.33
N MET A 296 -10.14 -21.12 5.22
CA MET A 296 -9.08 -20.93 6.22
C MET A 296 -9.08 -22.11 7.19
N LYS A 297 -7.98 -22.88 7.22
CA LYS A 297 -7.65 -23.78 8.34
C LYS A 297 -6.62 -23.08 9.22
N THR A 298 -7.01 -22.75 10.44
CA THR A 298 -6.11 -22.50 11.57
C THR A 298 -5.39 -23.82 11.90
N VAL A 299 -4.06 -23.80 11.88
CA VAL A 299 -3.23 -24.92 12.35
C VAL A 299 -2.68 -24.52 13.70
N ASP A 300 -3.23 -25.12 14.76
CA ASP A 300 -2.65 -25.09 16.10
C ASP A 300 -1.40 -25.97 16.10
N GLY A 301 -0.23 -25.36 16.31
CA GLY A 301 1.02 -26.06 16.53
C GLY A 301 1.03 -26.66 17.94
N LYS A 302 0.94 -27.99 18.03
CA LYS A 302 1.32 -28.76 19.22
C LYS A 302 2.84 -28.87 19.28
N ASP A 303 3.40 -28.47 20.42
CA ASP A 303 4.77 -28.76 20.82
C ASP A 303 4.90 -30.26 21.16
N ASP A 304 5.62 -31.01 20.33
CA ASP A 304 6.07 -32.36 20.68
C ASP A 304 7.55 -32.30 21.09
N CYS A 305 7.77 -32.45 22.40
CA CYS A 305 9.07 -32.71 23.02
C CYS A 305 9.61 -34.08 22.58
N CYS A 306 10.74 -34.10 21.87
CA CYS A 306 11.56 -35.29 21.74
C CYS A 306 12.63 -35.32 22.83
N ASN A 307 12.54 -36.32 23.71
CA ASN A 307 13.59 -36.77 24.60
C ASN A 307 14.74 -37.36 23.77
N ALA A 308 15.96 -36.87 23.99
CA ALA A 308 17.18 -37.57 23.61
C ALA A 308 17.89 -38.07 24.88
N THR A 309 17.92 -39.38 25.01
CA THR A 309 18.63 -40.15 26.02
C THR A 309 20.14 -39.98 25.89
N GLU A 310 20.79 -39.53 26.96
CA GLU A 310 22.23 -39.64 27.17
C GLU A 310 22.57 -41.08 27.61
N SER A 311 23.48 -41.70 26.87
CA SER A 311 24.25 -42.85 27.32
C SER A 311 25.63 -42.71 26.72
N GLN A 312 26.63 -42.45 27.56
CA GLN A 312 27.95 -43.07 27.48
C GLN A 312 28.79 -42.72 28.72
N VAL A 313 29.27 -43.80 29.34
CA VAL A 313 30.51 -44.04 30.12
C VAL A 313 31.32 -42.82 30.57
#